data_AF-A0A357CRZ0-F1
#
_entry.id   AF-A0A357CRZ0-F1
#
_cell.length_a   1.000
_cell.length_b   1.000
_cell.length_c   1.000
_cell.angle_alpha   90.00
_cell.angle_beta   90.00
_cell.angle_gamma   90.00
#
_symmetry.space_group_name_H-M   'P 1'
#
loop_
_entity.id
_entity.type
_entity.pdbx_description
1 polymer ?
#
loop_
_entity_poly.entity_id
_entity_poly.type
_entity_poly.pdbx_seq_one_letter_code
_entity_poly.pdbx_strand_id
1 'polypeptide(L)'
;MPLGGADIANLTAEEVKPFVLETLRVSGAAYREVDADLLLAEVTVEIPPIFFDPPRLEKQTLNLVFTPEAGATYPGAELVIPGSYRLNWFIDGLKERGNYTL
;
A
#
# COMPACT_ATOMS: atom_id res chain seq x y z
N MET A 1 6.75 -15.20 10.48
CA MET A 1 5.45 -15.73 10.91
C MET A 1 4.40 -15.09 10.00
N PRO A 2 3.42 -15.82 9.44
CA PRO A 2 2.30 -15.16 8.79
C PRO A 2 1.59 -14.30 9.85
N LEU A 3 1.13 -13.11 9.49
CA LEU A 3 0.32 -12.25 10.34
C LEU A 3 -0.97 -13.03 10.66
N GLY A 4 -0.95 -13.77 11.76
CA GLY A 4 -2.07 -14.59 12.20
C GLY A 4 -3.18 -13.69 12.70
N GLY A 5 -4.31 -13.67 12.00
CA GLY A 5 -5.59 -13.21 12.53
C GLY A 5 -5.66 -11.77 13.06
N ALA A 6 -4.75 -10.88 12.68
CA ALA A 6 -4.98 -9.45 12.89
C ALA A 6 -6.21 -9.07 12.08
N ASP A 7 -7.23 -8.52 12.75
CA ASP A 7 -8.36 -7.92 12.07
C ASP A 7 -7.81 -6.81 11.18
N ILE A 8 -7.72 -7.08 9.89
CA ILE A 8 -7.13 -6.17 8.87
C ILE A 8 -7.86 -4.83 8.87
N ALA A 9 -9.10 -4.78 9.38
CA ALA A 9 -9.87 -3.55 9.56
C ALA A 9 -9.39 -2.71 10.75
N ASN A 10 -8.61 -3.28 11.68
CA ASN A 10 -8.16 -2.68 12.93
C ASN A 10 -6.65 -2.79 13.14
N LEU A 11 -5.85 -2.60 12.08
CA LEU A 11 -4.39 -2.51 12.19
C LEU A 11 -3.99 -1.33 13.10
N THR A 12 -3.09 -1.58 14.04
CA THR A 12 -2.45 -0.50 14.81
C THR A 12 -1.37 0.20 13.98
N ALA A 13 -0.96 1.40 14.37
CA ALA A 13 0.05 2.17 13.62
C ALA A 13 1.38 1.41 13.43
N GLU A 14 1.78 0.62 14.43
CA GLU A 14 3.00 -0.21 14.39
C GLU A 14 2.89 -1.40 13.42
N GLU A 15 1.67 -1.88 13.17
CA GLU A 15 1.40 -3.02 12.29
C GLU A 15 1.23 -2.62 10.82
N VAL A 16 0.97 -1.34 10.52
CA VAL A 16 0.73 -0.87 9.15
C VAL A 16 1.95 -1.04 8.26
N LYS A 17 3.14 -0.59 8.68
CA LYS A 17 4.36 -0.72 7.86
C LYS A 17 4.69 -2.19 7.57
N PRO A 18 4.73 -3.10 8.56
CA PRO A 18 4.89 -4.54 8.33
C PRO A 18 3.84 -5.13 7.37
N PHE A 19 2.57 -4.74 7.53
CA PHE A 19 1.48 -5.21 6.67
C PHE A 19 1.67 -4.77 5.20
N VAL A 20 2.04 -3.52 4.96
CA VAL A 20 2.28 -3.00 3.61
C VAL A 20 3.46 -3.69 2.96
N LEU A 21 4.57 -3.88 3.68
CA LEU A 21 5.74 -4.60 3.17
C LEU A 21 5.41 -6.03 2.79
N GLU A 22 4.64 -6.74 3.62
CA GLU A 22 4.20 -8.10 3.33
C GLU A 22 3.26 -8.13 2.11
N THR A 23 2.35 -7.16 1.99
CA THR A 23 1.45 -7.03 0.83
C THR A 23 2.22 -6.80 -0.47
N LEU A 24 3.24 -5.93 -0.44
CA LEU A 24 4.12 -5.68 -1.58
C LEU A 24 4.91 -6.94 -1.97
N ARG A 25 5.45 -7.65 -0.97
CA ARG A 25 6.16 -8.91 -1.17
C ARG A 25 5.26 -9.98 -1.80
N VAL A 26 4.04 -10.16 -1.29
CA VAL A 26 3.07 -11.15 -1.80
C VAL A 26 2.62 -10.82 -3.22
N SER A 27 2.45 -9.54 -3.55
CA SER A 27 2.11 -9.09 -4.89
C SER A 27 3.28 -9.10 -5.88
N GLY A 28 4.51 -9.38 -5.43
CA GLY A 28 5.72 -9.31 -6.26
C GLY A 28 6.07 -7.90 -6.70
N ALA A 29 5.55 -6.88 -6.01
CA ALA A 29 5.86 -5.48 -6.28
C ALA A 29 7.31 -5.17 -5.85
N ALA A 30 8.04 -4.41 -6.66
CA ALA A 30 9.36 -3.94 -6.27
C ALA A 30 9.21 -2.82 -5.24
N TYR A 31 9.99 -2.85 -4.18
CA TYR A 31 10.00 -1.78 -3.19
C TYR A 31 11.41 -1.53 -2.65
N ARG A 32 11.62 -0.30 -2.17
CA ARG A 32 12.88 0.16 -1.58
C ARG A 32 12.58 1.05 -0.39
N GLU A 33 13.07 0.67 0.77
CA GLU A 33 13.16 1.56 1.93
C GLU A 33 14.29 2.57 1.66
N VAL A 34 13.94 3.86 1.56
CA VAL A 34 14.92 4.93 1.32
C VAL A 34 15.55 5.36 2.63
N ASP A 35 14.73 5.46 3.67
CA ASP A 35 15.12 5.70 5.05
C ASP A 35 14.09 5.05 6.01
N ALA A 36 14.14 5.42 7.30
CA ALA A 36 13.23 4.86 8.29
C ALA A 36 11.75 5.18 8.01
N ASP A 37 11.49 6.34 7.40
CA ASP A 37 10.17 6.97 7.32
C ASP A 37 9.57 6.91 5.89
N LEU A 38 10.41 6.73 4.86
CA LEU A 38 10.02 6.72 3.45
C LEU A 38 10.26 5.36 2.78
N LEU A 39 9.18 4.80 2.24
CA LEU A 39 9.17 3.60 1.42
C LEU A 39 8.76 3.95 -0.01
N LEU A 40 9.56 3.55 -1.00
CA LEU A 40 9.17 3.62 -2.41
C LEU A 40 8.66 2.26 -2.86
N ALA A 41 7.48 2.21 -3.47
CA ALA A 41 6.90 0.99 -3.99
C ALA A 41 6.49 1.16 -5.46
N GLU A 42 6.90 0.24 -6.32
CA GLU A 42 6.44 0.16 -7.70
C GLU A 42 5.31 -0.86 -7.80
N VAL A 43 4.09 -0.36 -7.95
CA VAL A 43 2.88 -1.17 -8.06
C VAL A 43 2.33 -1.08 -9.47
N THR A 44 1.73 -2.17 -9.94
CA THR A 44 0.97 -2.16 -11.20
C THR A 44 -0.49 -1.88 -10.85
N VAL A 45 -1.04 -0.80 -11.38
CA VAL A 45 -2.44 -0.42 -11.20
C VAL A 45 -3.20 -0.61 -12.49
N GLU A 46 -4.44 -1.08 -12.38
CA GLU A 46 -5.36 -1.09 -13.51
C GLU A 46 -6.04 0.28 -13.61
N ILE A 47 -5.75 0.99 -14.68
CA ILE A 47 -6.42 2.24 -15.01
C ILE A 47 -7.68 1.87 -15.82
N PRO A 48 -8.89 2.17 -15.29
CA PRO A 48 -10.12 1.89 -16.02
C PRO A 48 -10.17 2.70 -17.31
N PRO A 49 -10.99 2.29 -18.30
CA PRO A 49 -11.15 3.06 -19.52
C PRO A 49 -11.69 4.45 -19.19
N ILE A 50 -11.04 5.46 -19.75
CA ILE A 50 -11.59 6.82 -19.82
C ILE A 50 -12.08 7.08 -21.24
N PHE A 51 -12.89 8.13 -21.44
CA PHE A 51 -13.59 8.39 -22.71
C PHE A 51 -12.76 8.24 -24.00
N PHE A 52 -11.45 8.43 -23.92
CA PHE A 52 -10.53 8.38 -25.07
C PHE A 52 -9.49 7.26 -25.01
N ASP A 53 -9.37 6.52 -23.89
CA ASP A 53 -8.33 5.51 -23.72
C ASP A 53 -8.91 4.15 -23.26
N PRO A 54 -8.42 3.03 -23.81
CA PRO A 54 -8.78 1.70 -23.32
C PRO A 54 -8.23 1.47 -21.89
N PRO A 55 -8.76 0.47 -21.16
CA PRO A 55 -8.15 0.06 -19.89
C PRO A 55 -6.69 -0.32 -20.11
N ARG A 56 -5.83 0.06 -19.18
CA ARG A 56 -4.41 -0.24 -19.25
C ARG A 56 -3.85 -0.56 -17.88
N LEU A 57 -2.85 -1.44 -17.87
CA LEU A 57 -2.01 -1.64 -16.70
C LEU A 57 -0.89 -0.62 -16.74
N GLU A 58 -0.75 0.15 -15.66
CA GLU A 58 0.26 1.19 -15.53
C GLU A 58 1.13 0.90 -14.32
N LYS A 59 2.46 1.00 -14.49
CA LYS A 59 3.38 0.96 -13.36
C LYS A 59 3.44 2.34 -12.74
N GLN A 60 3.11 2.42 -11.45
CA GLN A 60 3.18 3.64 -10.68
C GLN A 60 4.14 3.48 -9.51
N THR A 61 4.95 4.51 -9.29
CA THR A 61 5.81 4.62 -8.11
C THR A 61 5.04 5.37 -7.03
N LEU A 62 4.81 4.68 -5.90
CA LEU A 62 4.21 5.25 -4.71
C LEU A 62 5.30 5.61 -3.71
N ASN A 63 5.23 6.83 -3.20
CA ASN A 63 6.03 7.30 -2.08
C ASN A 63 5.19 7.13 -0.83
N LEU A 64 5.55 6.24 0.08
CA LEU A 64 4.73 5.87 1.23
C LEU A 64 5.43 6.32 2.52
N VAL A 65 4.67 6.99 3.38
CA VAL A 65 5.11 7.38 4.72
C VAL A 65 4.11 6.87 5.75
N PHE A 66 4.60 6.56 6.95
CA PHE A 66 3.80 5.87 7.98
C PHE A 66 3.50 6.75 9.21
N THR A 67 3.91 8.01 9.18
CA THR A 67 3.64 9.00 10.23
C THR A 67 3.25 10.36 9.61
N PRO A 68 2.36 11.14 10.25
CA PRO A 68 2.01 12.49 9.77
C PRO A 68 3.22 13.43 9.66
N GLU A 69 4.18 13.30 10.57
CA GLU A 69 5.40 14.11 10.63
C GLU A 69 6.30 13.87 9.40
N ALA A 70 6.41 12.60 8.98
CA ALA A 70 7.10 12.24 7.75
C ALA A 70 6.37 12.80 6.51
N GLY A 71 5.04 12.82 6.51
CA GLY A 71 4.25 13.43 5.42
C GLY A 71 4.54 14.92 5.21
N ALA A 72 4.83 15.66 6.28
CA ALA A 72 5.26 17.06 6.18
C ALA A 72 6.70 17.19 5.63
N THR A 73 7.54 16.18 5.88
CA THR A 73 8.95 16.15 5.48
C THR A 73 9.14 15.72 4.02
N TYR A 74 8.25 14.87 3.50
CA TYR A 74 8.29 14.34 2.14
C TYR A 74 7.05 14.78 1.34
N PRO A 75 7.08 15.97 0.71
CA PRO A 75 5.97 16.45 -0.11
C PRO A 75 5.64 15.48 -1.24
N GLY A 76 4.36 15.15 -1.41
CA GLY A 76 3.90 14.20 -2.42
C GLY A 76 4.04 12.72 -2.01
N ALA A 77 4.50 12.44 -0.79
CA ALA A 77 4.34 11.13 -0.19
C ALA A 77 2.90 10.92 0.31
N GLU A 78 2.43 9.69 0.19
CA GLU A 78 1.13 9.25 0.62
C GLU A 78 1.21 8.69 2.03
N LEU A 79 0.36 9.23 2.89
CA LEU A 79 0.27 8.81 4.28
C LEU A 79 -0.49 7.47 4.37
N VAL A 80 0.18 6.48 4.93
CA VAL A 80 -0.35 5.14 5.17
C VAL A 80 -0.42 4.89 6.68
N ILE A 81 -1.57 5.21 7.25
CA ILE A 81 -1.89 5.02 8.68
C ILE A 81 -3.24 4.32 8.83
N PRO A 82 -3.59 3.83 10.03
CA PRO A 82 -4.92 3.26 10.27
C PRO A 82 -6.04 4.23 9.84
N GLY A 83 -6.98 3.73 9.04
CA GLY A 83 -8.09 4.53 8.49
C GLY A 83 -7.74 5.42 7.27
N SER A 84 -6.49 5.43 6.81
CA SER A 84 -6.11 6.17 5.59
C SER A 84 -6.67 5.51 4.32
N TYR A 85 -6.96 6.31 3.30
CA TYR A 85 -7.39 5.83 1.98
C TYR A 85 -6.37 4.85 1.38
N ARG A 86 -5.07 5.18 1.46
CA ARG A 86 -4.01 4.36 0.87
C ARG A 86 -3.87 3.00 1.57
N LEU A 87 -4.06 2.93 2.88
CA LEU A 87 -4.09 1.65 3.59
C LEU A 87 -5.27 0.78 3.13
N ASN A 88 -6.47 1.36 3.02
CA ASN A 88 -7.64 0.64 2.53
C ASN A 88 -7.42 0.11 1.11
N TRP A 89 -6.79 0.89 0.23
CA TRP A 89 -6.43 0.45 -1.11
C TRP A 89 -5.52 -0.80 -1.11
N PHE A 90 -4.55 -0.88 -0.19
CA PHE A 90 -3.72 -2.09 -0.03
C PHE A 90 -4.54 -3.28 0.47
N ILE A 91 -5.42 -3.07 1.45
CA ILE A 91 -6.29 -4.11 2.01
C ILE A 91 -7.23 -4.66 0.93
N ASP A 92 -7.87 -3.79 0.16
CA ASP A 92 -8.81 -4.19 -0.89
C ASP A 92 -8.09 -4.96 -2.00
N GLY A 93 -6.92 -4.48 -2.44
CA GLY A 93 -6.11 -5.21 -3.41
C GLY A 93 -5.64 -6.59 -2.90
N LEU A 94 -5.45 -6.77 -1.60
CA LEU A 94 -5.11 -8.08 -1.02
C LEU A 94 -6.33 -9.02 -0.98
N LYS A 95 -7.52 -8.48 -0.67
CA LYS A 95 -8.80 -9.21 -0.66
C LYS A 95 -9.20 -9.70 -2.05
N GLU A 96 -9.10 -8.84 -3.07
CA GLU A 96 -9.45 -9.18 -4.46
C GLU A 96 -8.58 -10.31 -5.03
N ARG A 97 -7.33 -10.42 -4.57
CA ARG A 97 -6.38 -11.48 -4.97
C ARG A 97 -6.62 -12.82 -4.24
N GLY A 98 -7.66 -12.94 -3.41
CA GLY A 98 -8.08 -14.20 -2.81
C GLY A 98 -7.17 -14.76 -1.71
N ASN A 99 -6.23 -13.96 -1.19
CA ASN A 99 -5.28 -14.43 -0.16
C ASN A 99 -5.80 -14.33 1.28
N TYR A 100 -7.00 -13.81 1.52
CA TYR A 100 -7.60 -13.72 2.85
C TYR A 100 -9.12 -13.88 2.78
N THR A 101 -9.64 -15.00 3.28
CA THR A 101 -11.04 -15.15 3.70
C THR A 101 -11.19 -14.61 5.11
N LEU A 102 -12.16 -13.70 5.29
CA LEU A 102 -12.62 -13.15 6.58
C LEU A 102 -12.97 -14.24 7.59
#